data_AF-A0AB39M8A5-F1
#
_entry.id   AF-A0AB39M8A5-F1
#
_cell.length_a   1.000
_cell.length_b   1.000
_cell.length_c   1.000
_cell.angle_alpha   90.00
_cell.angle_beta   90.00
_cell.angle_gamma   90.00
#
_symmetry.space_group_name_H-M   'P 1'
#
loop_
_entity.id
_entity.type
_entity.pdbx_description
1 polymer ?
#
loop_
_entity_poly.entity_id
_entity_poly.type
_entity_poly.pdbx_seq_one_letter_code
_entity_poly.pdbx_strand_id
1 'polypeptide(L)' 'MSTASSVSTAPVVLLSGLEPVAVEGCDVCGALVVQREAARKVANAAKVKNLSDEIARHPHADAPDTGAQE' A
#
# COMPACT_ATOMS: atom_id res chain seq x y z
N MET A 1 -9.00 -26.50 -39.87
CA MET A 1 -9.68 -26.81 -38.60
C MET A 1 -8.81 -26.26 -37.49
N SER A 2 -9.16 -25.10 -36.92
CA SER A 2 -8.32 -24.35 -35.97
C SER A 2 -8.73 -24.67 -34.54
N THR A 3 -7.80 -25.17 -33.73
CA THR A 3 -8.00 -25.44 -32.31
C THR A 3 -7.64 -24.19 -31.50
N ALA A 4 -8.61 -23.65 -30.76
CA ALA A 4 -8.40 -22.53 -29.84
C ALA A 4 -7.88 -23.07 -28.49
N SER A 5 -6.67 -22.64 -28.09
CA SER A 5 -6.15 -22.87 -26.75
C SER A 5 -6.78 -21.87 -25.79
N SER A 6 -7.51 -22.38 -24.80
CA SER A 6 -8.09 -21.58 -23.72
C SER A 6 -7.02 -21.31 -22.67
N VAL A 7 -6.56 -20.06 -22.56
CA VAL A 7 -5.72 -19.65 -21.45
C VAL A 7 -6.61 -19.37 -20.25
N SER A 8 -6.58 -20.27 -19.29
CA SER A 8 -7.22 -20.07 -17.99
C SER A 8 -6.38 -19.07 -17.20
N THR A 9 -6.82 -17.81 -17.15
CA THR A 9 -6.31 -16.81 -16.20
C THR A 9 -6.75 -17.24 -14.81
N ALA A 10 -5.87 -17.94 -14.10
CA ALA A 10 -5.99 -18.09 -12.66
C ALA A 10 -5.66 -16.73 -12.01
N PRO A 11 -6.42 -16.29 -10.98
CA PRO A 11 -6.09 -15.07 -10.26
C PRO A 11 -4.80 -15.33 -9.47
N VAL A 12 -3.71 -14.69 -9.88
CA VAL A 12 -2.48 -14.63 -9.09
C VAL A 12 -2.78 -13.79 -7.85
N VAL A 13 -2.92 -14.46 -6.70
CA VAL A 13 -2.93 -13.77 -5.40
C VAL A 13 -1.49 -13.37 -5.09
N LEU A 14 -1.11 -12.16 -5.49
CA LEU A 14 0.14 -11.52 -5.07
C LEU A 14 0.06 -11.24 -3.57
N LEU A 15 0.61 -12.14 -2.76
CA LEU A 15 0.79 -11.99 -1.30
C LEU A 15 1.91 -10.96 -0.98
N SER A 16 1.94 -9.85 -1.73
CA SER A 16 2.78 -8.66 -1.53
C SER A 16 1.92 -7.42 -1.26
N GLY A 17 0.61 -7.60 -1.04
CA GLY A 17 -0.43 -6.56 -1.06
C GLY A 17 -0.81 -5.96 0.29
N LEU A 18 0.08 -5.98 1.30
CA LEU A 18 -0.14 -5.19 2.50
C LEU A 18 0.22 -3.74 2.18
N GLU A 19 -0.79 -2.95 1.80
CA GLU A 19 -0.61 -1.51 1.71
C GLU A 19 -0.18 -0.97 3.08
N PRO A 20 0.83 -0.09 3.11
CA PRO A 20 1.30 0.47 4.35
C PRO A 20 0.16 1.21 5.05
N VAL A 21 0.05 0.93 6.35
CA VAL A 21 -0.95 1.49 7.24
C VAL A 21 -0.47 2.87 7.65
N ALA A 22 -1.29 3.88 7.38
CA ALA A 22 -1.08 5.21 7.90
C ALA A 22 -1.14 5.19 9.42
N VAL A 23 -0.22 5.89 10.09
CA VAL A 23 -0.28 6.07 11.54
C VAL A 23 -1.44 7.02 11.87
N GLU A 24 -2.34 6.56 12.74
CA GLU A 24 -3.43 7.38 13.25
C GLU A 24 -2.87 8.58 14.04
N GLY A 25 -3.43 9.77 13.80
CA GLY A 25 -2.96 11.02 14.40
C GLY A 25 -1.82 11.71 13.65
N CYS A 26 -1.30 11.13 12.57
CA CYS A 26 -0.39 11.85 11.66
C CYS A 26 -1.16 12.51 10.52
N ASP A 27 -1.13 13.84 10.47
CA ASP A 27 -1.79 14.62 9.42
C ASP A 27 -1.26 14.28 8.02
N VAL A 28 0.06 14.06 7.89
CA VAL A 28 0.70 13.65 6.64
C VAL A 28 0.16 12.30 6.17
N CYS A 29 0.14 11.29 7.04
CA CYS A 29 -0.37 9.98 6.66
C CYS A 29 -1.86 9.99 6.34
N GLY A 30 -2.66 10.79 7.08
CA GLY A 30 -4.07 11.00 6.77
C GLY A 30 -4.28 11.60 5.38
N ALA A 31 -3.53 12.65 5.05
CA ALA A 31 -3.57 13.26 3.73
C ALA A 31 -3.14 12.30 2.61
N LEU A 32 -2.12 11.47 2.84
CA LEU A 32 -1.65 10.49 1.87
C LEU A 32 -2.65 9.35 1.63
N VAL A 33 -3.38 8.91 2.67
CA VAL A 33 -4.48 7.95 2.52
C VAL A 33 -5.59 8.52 1.64
N VAL A 34 -6.03 9.76 1.91
CA VAL A 34 -7.07 10.42 1.11
C VAL A 34 -6.64 10.53 -0.37
N GLN A 35 -5.39 10.92 -0.62
CA GLN A 35 -4.85 10.98 -1.98
C GLN A 35 -4.74 9.60 -2.64
N ARG A 36 -4.41 8.57 -1.86
CA ARG A 36 -4.31 7.18 -2.35
C ARG A 36 -5.68 6.66 -2.76
N GLU A 37 -6.71 6.94 -1.98
CA GLU A 37 -8.10 6.61 -2.32
C GLU A 37 -8.58 7.35 -3.57
N ALA A 38 -8.24 8.64 -3.71
CA ALA A 38 -8.52 9.38 -4.94
C ALA A 38 -7.81 8.77 -6.15
N ALA A 39 -6.55 8.34 -6.00
CA ALA A 39 -5.79 7.67 -7.06
C ALA A 39 -6.39 6.29 -7.44
N ARG A 40 -6.97 5.56 -6.47
CA ARG A 40 -7.72 4.32 -6.73
C ARG A 40 -8.97 4.56 -7.57
N LYS A 41 -9.71 5.65 -7.30
CA LYS A 41 -10.92 6.01 -8.06
C LYS A 41 -10.64 6.26 -9.54
N VAL A 42 -9.46 6.79 -9.86
CA VAL A 42 -9.03 7.03 -11.26
C VAL A 42 -8.16 5.88 -11.81
N ALA A 43 -8.10 4.73 -11.13
CA ALA A 43 -7.31 3.55 -11.50
C ALA A 43 -5.82 3.84 -11.76
N ASN A 44 -5.24 4.86 -11.11
CA ASN A 44 -3.84 5.25 -11.30
C ASN A 44 -2.92 4.47 -10.36
N ALA A 45 -2.57 3.25 -10.77
CA ALA A 45 -1.76 2.32 -9.98
C ALA A 45 -0.35 2.85 -9.64
N ALA A 46 0.27 3.62 -10.55
CA ALA A 46 1.57 4.23 -10.32
C ALA A 46 1.52 5.22 -9.15
N LYS A 47 0.46 6.05 -9.11
CA LYS A 47 0.26 7.03 -8.05
C LYS A 47 -0.08 6.38 -6.71
N VAL A 48 -0.91 5.33 -6.71
CA VAL A 48 -1.19 4.53 -5.51
C VAL A 48 0.10 3.95 -4.94
N LYS A 49 0.98 3.41 -5.78
CA LYS A 49 2.26 2.84 -5.34
C LYS A 49 3.21 3.90 -4.77
N ASN A 50 3.30 5.08 -5.41
CA ASN A 50 4.13 6.17 -4.90
C ASN A 50 3.66 6.66 -3.52
N LEU A 51 2.36 6.85 -3.35
CA LEU A 51 1.78 7.27 -2.07
C LEU A 51 1.96 6.21 -0.98
N SER A 52 1.87 4.93 -1.34
CA SER A 52 2.19 3.84 -0.42
C SER A 52 3.67 3.82 -0.03
N ASP A 53 4.60 4.00 -0.97
CA ASP A 53 6.04 4.11 -0.65
C ASP A 53 6.32 5.29 0.29
N GLU A 54 5.63 6.42 0.07
CA GLU A 54 5.75 7.61 0.91
C GLU A 54 5.24 7.37 2.33
N ILE A 55 4.08 6.71 2.50
CA ILE A 55 3.58 6.31 3.83
C ILE A 55 4.56 5.35 4.51
N ALA A 56 5.12 4.38 3.79
CA ALA A 56 6.05 3.40 4.35
C ALA A 56 7.40 4.02 4.77
N ARG A 57 7.85 5.06 4.06
CA ARG A 57 9.12 5.75 4.31
C ARG A 57 8.97 6.96 5.21
N HIS A 58 7.74 7.34 5.54
CA HIS A 58 7.47 8.47 6.40
C HIS A 58 8.02 8.16 7.81
N PRO A 59 9.03 8.90 8.28
CA PRO A 59 9.65 8.63 9.56
C PRO A 59 8.68 8.98 10.70
N HIS A 60 8.09 7.96 11.31
CA HIS A 60 7.34 8.06 12.57
C HIS A 60 8.23 7.85 13.80
N ALA A 61 9.54 8.05 13.65
CA ALA A 61 10.55 7.57 14.58
C ALA A 61 10.25 7.95 16.05
N ASP A 62 10.23 6.89 16.86
CA ASP A 62 10.45 6.81 18.30
C ASP A 62 9.40 7.45 19.22
N ALA A 63 8.32 6.70 19.49
CA ALA A 63 7.95 6.58 20.89
C ALA A 63 9.07 5.71 21.51
N PRO A 64 9.87 6.21 22.46
CA PRO A 64 10.81 5.34 23.14
C PRO A 64 10.00 4.22 23.79
N ASP A 65 10.23 2.97 23.38
CA ASP A 65 9.89 1.83 24.21
C ASP A 65 10.77 1.95 25.46
N THR A 66 10.22 2.64 26.46
CA THR A 66 10.73 2.62 27.82
C THR A 66 10.37 1.24 28.37
N GLY A 67 11.25 0.24 28.21
CA GLY A 67 10.89 -1.12 28.65
C GLY A 67 11.93 -2.23 28.49
N ALA A 68 13.01 -2.17 29.28
CA ALA A 68 13.67 -3.33 29.92
C ALA A 68 14.06 -4.57 29.07
N GLN A 69 15.37 -4.76 28.88
CA GLN A 69 15.99 -6.08 29.06
C GLN A 69 17.25 -5.90 29.93
N GLU A 70 17.08 -6.15 31.22
CA GLU A 70 18.16 -6.50 32.17
C GLU A 70 18.02 -7.99 32.55
#